data_AF-X0Z280-F1
#
_entry.id   AF-X0Z280-F1
#
_cell.length_a   1.000
_cell.length_b   1.000
_cell.length_c   1.000
_cell.angle_alpha   90.00
_cell.angle_beta   90.00
_cell.angle_gamma   90.00
#
_symmetry.space_group_name_H-M   'P 1'
#
loop_
_entity.id
_entity.type
_entity.pdbx_description
1 polymer ?
#
loop_
_entity_poly.entity_id
_entity_poly.type
_entity_poly.pdbx_seq_one_letter_code
_entity_poly.pdbx_strand_id
1 'polypeptide(L)'
;NLFLSREWLTTQLGRKHMANALLVERAPAARPLTADALTSALATVCSLEDYGLRLVMQPEQGYLSLHSRAVVLETSEVEVAREAAAECGARSGLTSVYLATSMKNVTDPDRSTEIAYAVVAALDPPPEFRFTSGSEKTIDRESVWLNQWTAQDLGAHVGDRVELSYLIPSRNGTYYTGTEQVTVRGIVEMTGPGADPGLVPDFEGITDAKRIGDWHPPFPLDLTR
;
A
#
# COMPACT_ATOMS: atom_id res chain seq x y z
N ASN A 1 -30.81 27.15 -0.83
CA ASN A 1 -30.43 25.80 -1.28
C ASN A 1 -30.16 25.82 -2.76
N LEU A 2 -28.95 25.45 -3.18
CA LEU A 2 -28.59 25.29 -4.59
C LEU A 2 -28.83 23.81 -4.95
N PHE A 3 -29.59 23.54 -6.01
CA PHE A 3 -29.80 22.20 -6.53
C PHE A 3 -29.11 22.10 -7.90
N LEU A 4 -28.24 21.10 -8.06
CA LEU A 4 -27.49 20.84 -9.28
C LEU A 4 -27.81 19.42 -9.79
N SER A 5 -27.71 19.21 -11.10
CA SER A 5 -27.82 17.86 -11.67
C SER A 5 -26.70 16.97 -11.14
N ARG A 6 -27.07 15.80 -10.59
CA ARG A 6 -26.13 14.76 -10.16
C ARG A 6 -25.23 14.31 -11.30
N GLU A 7 -25.78 14.12 -12.49
CA GLU A 7 -25.04 13.68 -13.67
C GLU A 7 -23.97 14.70 -14.08
N TRP A 8 -24.34 15.98 -14.07
CA TRP A 8 -23.39 17.05 -14.37
C TRP A 8 -22.28 17.12 -13.31
N LEU A 9 -22.63 17.13 -12.03
CA LEU A 9 -21.66 17.24 -10.93
C LEU A 9 -20.69 16.05 -10.90
N THR A 10 -21.21 14.83 -11.01
CA THR A 10 -20.38 13.61 -11.04
C THR A 10 -19.46 13.58 -12.25
N THR A 11 -19.89 14.10 -13.40
CA THR A 11 -19.03 14.24 -14.59
C THR A 11 -17.90 15.24 -14.36
N GLN A 12 -18.19 16.41 -13.79
CA GLN A 12 -17.16 17.42 -13.50
C GLN A 12 -16.12 16.94 -12.47
N LEU A 13 -16.53 16.08 -11.55
CA LEU A 13 -15.64 15.51 -10.53
C LEU A 13 -14.92 14.23 -11.00
N GLY A 14 -15.17 13.76 -12.23
CA GLY A 14 -14.63 12.47 -12.70
C GLY A 14 -15.17 11.24 -11.96
N ARG A 15 -16.28 11.39 -11.21
CA ARG A 15 -16.87 10.38 -10.32
C ARG A 15 -18.22 9.89 -10.85
N LYS A 16 -18.27 9.53 -12.13
CA LYS A 16 -19.50 9.04 -12.77
C LYS A 16 -20.02 7.82 -12.01
N HIS A 17 -21.34 7.76 -11.84
CA HIS A 17 -22.05 6.68 -11.13
C HIS A 17 -21.82 6.57 -9.61
N MET A 18 -21.03 7.45 -8.99
CA MET A 18 -20.85 7.45 -7.53
C MET A 18 -21.94 8.26 -6.81
N ALA A 19 -22.20 7.90 -5.55
CA ALA A 19 -23.04 8.65 -4.61
C ALA A 19 -22.40 8.64 -3.21
N ASN A 20 -22.65 9.69 -2.43
CA ASN A 20 -22.20 9.79 -1.04
C ASN A 20 -23.39 9.93 -0.06
N ALA A 21 -24.61 9.77 -0.55
CA ALA A 21 -25.84 9.86 0.22
C ALA A 21 -26.83 8.80 -0.25
N LEU A 22 -27.42 8.09 0.70
CA LEU A 22 -28.49 7.13 0.48
C LEU A 22 -29.78 7.69 1.09
N LEU A 23 -30.85 7.69 0.31
CA LEU A 23 -32.18 8.09 0.77
C LEU A 23 -33.02 6.84 0.97
N VAL A 24 -33.56 6.67 2.19
CA VAL A 24 -34.42 5.56 2.54
C VAL A 24 -35.84 6.09 2.74
N GLU A 25 -36.74 5.72 1.85
CA GLU A 25 -38.17 6.01 2.00
C GLU A 25 -38.90 4.79 2.56
N ARG A 26 -39.80 5.01 3.51
CA ARG A 26 -40.65 3.97 4.10
C ARG A 26 -42.11 4.28 3.83
N ALA A 27 -42.83 3.32 3.26
CA ALA A 27 -44.29 3.43 3.13
C ALA A 27 -44.95 3.48 4.52
N PRO A 28 -45.95 4.36 4.76
CA PRO A 28 -46.55 4.57 6.08
C PRO A 28 -47.12 3.29 6.74
N ALA A 29 -47.68 2.38 5.93
CA ALA A 29 -48.31 1.13 6.37
C ALA A 29 -47.35 -0.07 6.45
N ALA A 30 -46.05 0.11 6.17
CA ALA A 30 -45.08 -0.98 6.24
C ALA A 30 -44.71 -1.33 7.69
N ARG A 31 -44.27 -2.58 7.91
CA ARG A 31 -43.60 -3.00 9.16
C ARG A 31 -42.49 -2.01 9.55
N PRO A 32 -42.12 -1.91 10.83
CA PRO A 32 -40.97 -1.11 11.25
C PRO A 32 -39.75 -1.48 10.41
N LEU A 33 -39.06 -0.47 9.88
CA LEU A 33 -37.77 -0.71 9.22
C LEU A 33 -36.78 -1.13 10.29
N THR A 34 -36.25 -2.34 10.19
CA THR A 34 -35.20 -2.84 11.07
C THR A 34 -33.83 -2.62 10.43
N ALA A 35 -32.79 -2.55 11.26
CA ALA A 35 -31.41 -2.50 10.78
C ALA A 35 -31.11 -3.70 9.86
N ASP A 36 -31.53 -4.91 10.25
CA ASP A 36 -31.29 -6.13 9.47
C ASP A 36 -31.92 -6.10 8.07
N ALA A 37 -33.13 -5.53 7.95
CA ALA A 37 -33.80 -5.41 6.65
C ALA A 37 -33.05 -4.43 5.74
N LEU A 38 -32.54 -3.32 6.30
CA LEU A 38 -31.73 -2.37 5.55
C LEU A 38 -30.37 -2.96 5.17
N THR A 39 -29.68 -3.62 6.11
CA THR A 39 -28.40 -4.30 5.85
C THR A 39 -28.55 -5.35 4.77
N SER A 40 -29.61 -6.15 4.79
CA SER A 40 -29.89 -7.15 3.76
C SER A 40 -30.13 -6.51 2.39
N ALA A 41 -30.89 -5.41 2.33
CA ALA A 41 -31.11 -4.68 1.08
C ALA A 41 -29.80 -4.10 0.53
N LEU A 42 -28.98 -3.47 1.39
CA LEU A 42 -27.67 -2.93 1.00
C LEU A 42 -26.74 -4.04 0.50
N ALA A 43 -26.69 -5.19 1.18
CA ALA A 43 -25.87 -6.33 0.79
C ALA A 43 -26.20 -6.88 -0.61
N THR A 44 -27.43 -6.68 -1.11
CA THR A 44 -27.81 -7.11 -2.47
C THR A 44 -27.38 -6.17 -3.58
N VAL A 45 -27.07 -4.91 -3.26
CA VAL A 45 -26.79 -3.87 -4.26
C VAL A 45 -25.39 -3.27 -4.16
N CYS A 46 -24.79 -3.28 -2.97
CA CYS A 46 -23.45 -2.75 -2.73
C CYS A 46 -22.39 -3.78 -3.13
N SER A 47 -21.36 -3.27 -3.80
CA SER A 47 -20.13 -3.97 -4.13
C SER A 47 -18.98 -3.47 -3.26
N LEU A 48 -17.83 -4.15 -3.28
CA LEU A 48 -16.62 -3.67 -2.60
C LEU A 48 -16.23 -2.25 -3.03
N GLU A 49 -16.43 -1.91 -4.31
CA GLU A 49 -16.06 -0.60 -4.84
C GLU A 49 -16.87 0.54 -4.22
N ASP A 50 -18.12 0.28 -3.81
CA ASP A 50 -18.96 1.25 -3.10
C ASP A 50 -18.42 1.59 -1.71
N TYR A 51 -17.69 0.65 -1.11
CA TYR A 51 -16.92 0.85 0.13
C TYR A 51 -15.51 1.41 -0.14
N GLY A 52 -15.15 1.66 -1.40
CA GLY A 52 -13.80 2.08 -1.78
C GLY A 52 -12.76 0.97 -1.72
N LEU A 53 -13.20 -0.29 -1.67
CA LEU A 53 -12.35 -1.47 -1.62
C LEU A 53 -12.23 -2.13 -3.00
N ARG A 54 -11.05 -2.69 -3.29
CA ARG A 54 -10.83 -3.48 -4.51
C ARG A 54 -9.98 -4.71 -4.22
N LEU A 55 -10.24 -5.78 -4.95
CA LEU A 55 -9.42 -6.99 -4.95
C LEU A 55 -8.45 -6.96 -6.13
N VAL A 56 -7.18 -7.25 -5.87
CA VAL A 56 -6.11 -7.30 -6.86
C VAL A 56 -5.54 -8.71 -6.87
N MET A 57 -5.63 -9.40 -8.00
CA MET A 57 -5.10 -10.76 -8.15
C MET A 57 -3.64 -10.72 -8.58
N GLN A 58 -2.81 -11.54 -7.92
CA GLN A 58 -1.41 -11.75 -8.29
C GLN A 58 -1.20 -13.25 -8.59
N PRO A 59 -1.63 -13.72 -9.78
CA PRO A 59 -1.67 -15.15 -10.08
C PRO A 59 -0.28 -15.80 -10.13
N GLU A 60 0.76 -15.06 -10.53
CA GLU A 60 2.14 -15.56 -10.59
C GLU A 60 2.73 -15.79 -9.18
N GLN A 61 2.34 -14.96 -8.22
CA GLN A 61 2.76 -15.04 -6.82
C GLN A 61 1.76 -15.84 -5.95
N GLY A 62 0.60 -16.20 -6.51
CA GLY A 62 -0.38 -17.08 -5.88
C GLY A 62 -1.19 -16.43 -4.75
N TYR A 63 -1.39 -15.10 -4.78
CA TYR A 63 -2.18 -14.41 -3.75
C TYR A 63 -3.20 -13.42 -4.32
N LEU A 64 -4.08 -12.96 -3.43
CA LEU A 64 -5.09 -11.94 -3.66
C LEU A 64 -4.89 -10.84 -2.60
N SER A 65 -4.84 -9.59 -3.02
CA SER A 65 -4.70 -8.44 -2.13
C SER A 65 -5.98 -7.62 -2.10
N LEU A 66 -6.39 -7.19 -0.90
CA LEU A 66 -7.45 -6.21 -0.69
C LEU A 66 -6.81 -4.82 -0.55
N HIS A 67 -7.22 -3.88 -1.39
CA HIS A 67 -6.71 -2.50 -1.39
C HIS A 67 -7.85 -1.53 -1.08
N SER A 68 -7.55 -0.43 -0.39
CA SER A 68 -8.47 0.68 -0.15
C SER A 68 -8.11 1.90 -0.99
N ARG A 69 -9.13 2.60 -1.51
CA ARG A 69 -8.97 3.92 -2.15
C ARG A 69 -8.53 5.00 -1.16
N ALA A 70 -8.71 4.78 0.14
CA ALA A 70 -8.28 5.69 1.21
C ALA A 70 -6.79 5.54 1.59
N VAL A 71 -5.99 4.81 0.80
CA VAL A 71 -4.56 4.48 1.01
C VAL A 71 -4.31 3.53 2.18
N VAL A 72 -5.09 3.64 3.26
CA VAL A 72 -5.00 2.77 4.44
C VAL A 72 -6.33 2.05 4.64
N LEU A 73 -6.25 0.79 5.07
CA LEU A 73 -7.42 0.00 5.49
C LEU A 73 -7.78 0.35 6.93
N GLU A 74 -9.07 0.55 7.20
CA GLU A 74 -9.59 0.68 8.55
C GLU A 74 -9.55 -0.66 9.31
N THR A 75 -9.53 -0.61 10.64
CA THR A 75 -9.51 -1.83 11.47
C THR A 75 -10.69 -2.76 11.16
N SER A 76 -11.89 -2.21 10.96
CA SER A 76 -13.09 -2.99 10.59
C SER A 76 -12.93 -3.72 9.27
N GLU A 77 -12.33 -3.07 8.27
CA GLU A 77 -12.09 -3.66 6.94
C GLU A 77 -11.07 -4.80 7.03
N VAL A 78 -10.01 -4.62 7.82
CA VAL A 78 -8.99 -5.65 8.07
C VAL A 78 -9.59 -6.88 8.75
N GLU A 79 -10.39 -6.69 9.80
CA GLU A 79 -10.97 -7.81 10.54
C GLU A 79 -11.96 -8.60 9.67
N VAL A 80 -12.86 -7.93 8.94
CA VAL A 80 -13.79 -8.59 8.02
C VAL A 80 -13.05 -9.32 6.90
N ALA A 81 -11.97 -8.75 6.36
CA ALA A 81 -11.17 -9.40 5.33
C ALA A 81 -10.48 -10.68 5.84
N ARG A 82 -10.00 -10.66 7.09
CA ARG A 82 -9.40 -11.83 7.74
C ARG A 82 -10.42 -12.93 8.00
N GLU A 83 -11.61 -12.57 8.46
CA GLU A 83 -12.73 -13.50 8.63
C GLU A 83 -13.11 -14.16 7.30
N ALA A 84 -13.30 -13.37 6.24
CA ALA A 84 -13.62 -13.88 4.91
C ALA A 84 -12.51 -14.80 4.33
N ALA A 85 -11.24 -14.47 4.57
CA ALA A 85 -10.12 -15.32 4.19
C ALA A 85 -10.16 -16.67 4.93
N ALA A 86 -10.43 -16.64 6.24
CA ALA A 86 -10.53 -17.85 7.06
C ALA A 86 -11.71 -18.74 6.64
N GLU A 87 -12.87 -18.17 6.34
CA GLU A 87 -14.04 -18.90 5.84
C GLU A 87 -13.75 -19.64 4.52
N CYS A 88 -12.88 -19.08 3.68
CA CYS A 88 -12.44 -19.69 2.43
C CYS A 88 -11.22 -20.62 2.59
N GLY A 89 -10.73 -20.83 3.82
CA GLY A 89 -9.52 -21.63 4.07
C GLY A 89 -8.22 -20.99 3.59
N ALA A 90 -8.22 -19.69 3.30
CA ALA A 90 -7.05 -18.93 2.91
C ALA A 90 -6.27 -18.43 4.13
N ARG A 91 -4.98 -18.16 3.94
CA ARG A 91 -4.16 -17.42 4.92
C ARG A 91 -4.24 -15.93 4.60
N SER A 92 -4.36 -15.11 5.63
CA SER A 92 -4.31 -13.65 5.53
C SER A 92 -3.00 -13.10 6.06
N GLY A 93 -2.46 -12.07 5.41
CA GLY A 93 -1.33 -11.28 5.91
C GLY A 93 -1.59 -9.79 5.76
N LEU A 94 -0.97 -8.99 6.63
CA LEU A 94 -0.92 -7.53 6.51
C LEU A 94 0.30 -7.13 5.70
N THR A 95 0.10 -6.22 4.76
CA THR A 95 1.16 -5.63 3.96
C THR A 95 1.03 -4.12 4.06
N SER A 96 2.12 -3.46 4.44
CA SER A 96 2.25 -2.02 4.40
C SER A 96 3.43 -1.68 3.50
N VAL A 97 3.21 -0.81 2.52
CA VAL A 97 4.25 -0.37 1.60
C VAL A 97 4.41 1.12 1.69
N TYR A 98 5.66 1.56 1.67
CA TYR A 98 6.02 2.94 1.79
C TYR A 98 7.20 3.29 0.87
N LEU A 99 7.22 4.53 0.38
CA LEU A 99 8.27 5.02 -0.49
C LEU A 99 9.27 5.86 0.31
N ALA A 100 10.46 5.32 0.52
CA ALA A 100 11.59 6.08 1.03
C ALA A 100 12.19 6.92 -0.09
N THR A 101 12.42 8.21 0.14
CA THR A 101 13.00 9.10 -0.87
C THR A 101 14.47 8.84 -1.10
N SER A 102 15.19 8.34 -0.09
CA SER A 102 16.60 7.96 -0.19
C SER A 102 16.91 6.79 0.74
N MET A 103 17.82 5.92 0.31
CA MET A 103 18.50 4.93 1.15
C MET A 103 20.01 5.01 0.93
N LYS A 104 20.80 4.98 2.02
CA LYS A 104 22.28 5.01 1.99
C LYS A 104 22.87 4.02 2.97
N ASN A 105 24.00 3.42 2.63
CA ASN A 105 24.84 2.70 3.60
C ASN A 105 25.68 3.72 4.39
N VAL A 106 25.49 3.77 5.72
CA VAL A 106 26.19 4.71 6.60
C VAL A 106 27.34 4.05 7.37
N THR A 107 27.56 2.74 7.18
CA THR A 107 28.70 2.02 7.75
C THR A 107 30.00 2.32 7.00
N ASP A 108 29.94 2.47 5.67
CA ASP A 108 31.08 2.84 4.82
C ASP A 108 30.69 4.01 3.86
N PRO A 109 30.72 5.27 4.36
CA PRO A 109 30.22 6.42 3.61
C PRO A 109 30.99 6.70 2.32
N ASP A 110 32.27 6.31 2.25
CA ASP A 110 33.13 6.57 1.09
C ASP A 110 32.85 5.63 -0.08
N ARG A 111 32.16 4.51 0.19
CA ARG A 111 31.82 3.47 -0.79
C ARG A 111 30.33 3.39 -1.10
N SER A 112 29.48 3.97 -0.26
CA SER A 112 28.02 3.93 -0.42
C SER A 112 27.55 4.76 -1.62
N THR A 113 26.74 4.16 -2.47
CA THR A 113 25.83 4.90 -3.36
C THR A 113 24.57 5.33 -2.58
N GLU A 114 23.80 6.26 -3.15
CA GLU A 114 22.46 6.60 -2.68
C GLU A 114 21.45 5.98 -3.65
N ILE A 115 20.51 5.20 -3.13
CA ILE A 115 19.33 4.81 -3.92
C ILE A 115 18.24 5.83 -3.69
N ALA A 116 17.82 6.50 -4.75
CA ALA A 116 16.63 7.35 -4.75
C ALA A 116 15.36 6.49 -4.88
N TYR A 117 14.31 6.85 -4.15
CA TYR A 117 12.97 6.26 -4.28
C TYR A 117 12.92 4.74 -4.05
N ALA A 118 13.35 4.29 -2.88
CA ALA A 118 13.29 2.89 -2.48
C ALA A 118 11.90 2.50 -1.95
N VAL A 119 11.31 1.43 -2.49
CA VAL A 119 10.09 0.83 -1.97
C VAL A 119 10.44 -0.04 -0.75
N VAL A 120 9.82 0.25 0.38
CA VAL A 120 10.00 -0.48 1.64
C VAL A 120 8.68 -1.14 2.00
N ALA A 121 8.69 -2.45 2.20
CA ALA A 121 7.50 -3.24 2.54
C ALA A 121 7.65 -3.90 3.91
N ALA A 122 6.61 -3.78 4.74
CA ALA A 122 6.43 -4.55 5.96
C ALA A 122 5.36 -5.62 5.72
N LEU A 123 5.72 -6.89 5.96
CA LEU A 123 4.89 -8.06 5.67
C LEU A 123 4.68 -8.87 6.95
N ASP A 124 3.43 -9.13 7.33
CA ASP A 124 3.08 -9.88 8.54
C ASP A 124 1.95 -10.90 8.29
N PRO A 125 2.23 -12.22 8.32
CA PRO A 125 3.56 -12.80 8.47
C PRO A 125 4.40 -12.60 7.19
N PRO A 126 5.74 -12.57 7.29
CA PRO A 126 6.58 -12.55 6.11
C PRO A 126 6.44 -13.85 5.31
N PRO A 127 6.45 -13.80 3.97
CA PRO A 127 6.50 -14.99 3.14
C PRO A 127 7.86 -15.69 3.27
N GLU A 128 7.96 -16.89 2.69
CA GLU A 128 9.24 -17.61 2.66
C GLU A 128 10.18 -16.97 1.64
N PHE A 129 11.18 -16.23 2.14
CA PHE A 129 12.26 -15.68 1.34
C PHE A 129 13.41 -16.67 1.17
N ARG A 130 14.06 -16.63 0.01
CA ARG A 130 15.38 -17.23 -0.20
C ARG A 130 16.44 -16.19 0.09
N PHE A 131 17.40 -16.53 0.95
CA PHE A 131 18.48 -15.62 1.34
C PHE A 131 19.78 -15.98 0.62
N THR A 132 20.43 -14.97 0.05
CA THR A 132 21.81 -15.08 -0.43
C THR A 132 22.82 -14.85 0.69
N SER A 133 22.42 -14.13 1.75
CA SER A 133 23.22 -13.87 2.94
C SER A 133 22.31 -13.58 4.13
N GLY A 134 22.74 -13.98 5.34
CA GLY A 134 21.86 -13.99 6.50
C GLY A 134 20.86 -15.15 6.44
N SER A 135 20.19 -15.41 7.56
CA SER A 135 19.19 -16.50 7.65
C SER A 135 18.14 -16.25 8.73
N GLU A 136 18.12 -15.05 9.30
CA GLU A 136 17.12 -14.66 10.28
C GLU A 136 15.75 -14.66 9.59
N LYS A 137 14.83 -15.50 10.08
CA LYS A 137 13.47 -15.63 9.53
C LYS A 137 12.51 -14.57 10.03
N THR A 138 12.93 -13.82 11.05
CA THR A 138 12.18 -12.74 11.68
C THR A 138 13.17 -11.65 12.03
N ILE A 139 12.76 -10.40 11.83
CA ILE A 139 13.55 -9.22 12.18
C ILE A 139 12.76 -8.33 13.13
N ASP A 140 13.47 -7.53 13.92
CA ASP A 140 12.87 -6.52 14.77
C ASP A 140 12.63 -5.21 14.01
N ARG A 141 12.13 -4.18 14.72
CA ARG A 141 11.85 -2.86 14.16
C ARG A 141 13.09 -2.06 13.76
N GLU A 142 14.27 -2.48 14.22
CA GLU A 142 15.54 -1.79 13.99
C GLU A 142 16.37 -2.49 12.90
N SER A 143 15.73 -3.42 12.18
CA SER A 143 16.37 -4.31 11.24
C SER A 143 15.63 -4.31 9.91
N VAL A 144 16.35 -4.63 8.83
CA VAL A 144 15.81 -4.69 7.48
C VAL A 144 16.40 -5.87 6.70
N TRP A 145 15.62 -6.43 5.78
CA TRP A 145 16.14 -7.26 4.71
C TRP A 145 16.22 -6.45 3.43
N LEU A 146 17.34 -6.53 2.73
CA LEU A 146 17.51 -5.91 1.42
C LEU A 146 17.33 -6.98 0.34
N ASN A 147 16.75 -6.64 -0.80
CA ASN A 147 16.89 -7.52 -1.96
C ASN A 147 18.33 -7.45 -2.50
N GLN A 148 18.72 -8.45 -3.28
CA GLN A 148 20.08 -8.58 -3.79
C GLN A 148 20.55 -7.34 -4.58
N TRP A 149 19.68 -6.72 -5.37
CA TRP A 149 20.04 -5.54 -6.14
C TRP A 149 20.30 -4.33 -5.24
N THR A 150 19.42 -4.06 -4.27
CA THR A 150 19.57 -2.97 -3.30
C THR A 150 20.85 -3.13 -2.49
N ALA A 151 21.16 -4.35 -2.02
CA ALA A 151 22.40 -4.62 -1.31
C ALA A 151 23.63 -4.40 -2.19
N GLN A 152 23.58 -4.84 -3.45
CA GLN A 152 24.69 -4.67 -4.39
C GLN A 152 24.95 -3.19 -4.72
N ASP A 153 23.89 -2.43 -5.01
CA ASP A 153 24.01 -1.03 -5.38
C ASP A 153 24.59 -0.21 -4.21
N LEU A 154 24.03 -0.37 -3.00
CA LEU A 154 24.53 0.26 -1.79
C LEU A 154 25.90 -0.26 -1.30
N GLY A 155 26.41 -1.35 -1.88
CA GLY A 155 27.57 -2.06 -1.35
C GLY A 155 27.38 -2.57 0.09
N ALA A 156 26.13 -2.85 0.49
CA ALA A 156 25.75 -3.23 1.85
C ALA A 156 25.84 -4.74 2.09
N HIS A 157 26.27 -5.10 3.30
CA HIS A 157 26.39 -6.47 3.78
C HIS A 157 25.55 -6.68 5.05
N VAL A 158 25.31 -7.95 5.41
CA VAL A 158 24.66 -8.27 6.69
C VAL A 158 25.51 -7.75 7.84
N GLY A 159 24.90 -6.97 8.74
CA GLY A 159 25.54 -6.27 9.84
C GLY A 159 25.76 -4.77 9.59
N ASP A 160 25.70 -4.32 8.33
CA ASP A 160 25.81 -2.90 8.01
C ASP A 160 24.55 -2.13 8.45
N ARG A 161 24.71 -0.82 8.60
CA ARG A 161 23.64 0.11 8.94
C ARG A 161 23.30 0.94 7.71
N VAL A 162 22.02 0.99 7.38
CA VAL A 162 21.49 1.83 6.30
C VAL A 162 20.59 2.90 6.88
N GLU A 163 20.66 4.10 6.30
CA GLU A 163 19.79 5.21 6.62
C GLU A 163 18.74 5.37 5.54
N LEU A 164 17.48 5.43 5.96
CA LEU A 164 16.30 5.71 5.16
C LEU A 164 15.90 7.16 5.40
N SER A 165 15.65 7.91 4.33
CA SER A 165 14.95 9.20 4.38
C SER A 165 13.58 9.07 3.74
N TYR A 166 12.57 9.72 4.30
CA TYR A 166 11.20 9.63 3.79
C TYR A 166 10.34 10.84 4.17
N LEU A 167 9.23 11.04 3.44
CA LEU A 167 8.36 12.21 3.59
C LEU A 167 7.14 11.94 4.46
N ILE A 168 7.08 12.58 5.62
CA ILE A 168 5.93 12.47 6.52
C ILE A 168 4.93 13.59 6.19
N PRO A 169 3.69 13.26 5.82
CA PRO A 169 2.66 14.26 5.53
C PRO A 169 2.19 14.95 6.83
N SER A 170 2.04 16.27 6.78
CA SER A 170 1.48 17.08 7.86
C SER A 170 0.07 17.58 7.53
N ARG A 171 -0.73 17.89 8.56
CA ARG A 171 -2.13 18.33 8.43
C ARG A 171 -2.33 19.61 7.62
N ASN A 172 -1.29 20.45 7.53
CA ASN A 172 -1.28 21.69 6.76
C ASN A 172 -0.93 21.47 5.27
N GLY A 173 -0.78 20.22 4.82
CA GLY A 173 -0.42 19.92 3.44
C GLY A 173 1.07 20.09 3.11
N THR A 174 1.92 20.28 4.12
CA THR A 174 3.39 20.24 3.94
C THR A 174 3.93 18.86 4.24
N TYR A 175 5.16 18.60 3.80
CA TYR A 175 5.91 17.39 4.12
C TYR A 175 7.15 17.75 4.90
N TYR A 176 7.54 16.89 5.83
CA TYR A 176 8.85 16.96 6.49
C TYR A 176 9.59 15.65 6.31
N THR A 177 10.91 15.74 6.25
CA THR A 177 11.76 14.56 6.08
C THR A 177 11.98 13.89 7.43
N GLY A 178 11.54 12.63 7.55
CA GLY A 178 11.97 11.72 8.60
C GLY A 178 13.20 10.95 8.13
N THR A 179 14.06 10.59 9.08
CA THR A 179 15.22 9.72 8.83
C THR A 179 15.28 8.61 9.87
N GLU A 180 15.52 7.38 9.44
CA GLU A 180 15.64 6.23 10.32
C GLU A 180 16.83 5.37 9.91
N GLN A 181 17.56 4.85 10.89
CA GLN A 181 18.69 3.95 10.64
C GLN A 181 18.39 2.55 11.12
N VAL A 182 18.54 1.57 10.21
CA VAL A 182 18.22 0.17 10.45
C VAL A 182 19.41 -0.72 10.08
N THR A 183 19.48 -1.89 10.71
CA THR A 183 20.56 -2.87 10.52
C THR A 183 20.17 -3.91 9.48
N VAL A 184 21.04 -4.16 8.50
CA VAL A 184 20.82 -5.20 7.50
C VAL A 184 20.99 -6.57 8.18
N ARG A 185 19.92 -7.36 8.27
CA ARG A 185 19.93 -8.71 8.86
C ARG A 185 19.91 -9.85 7.85
N GLY A 186 19.65 -9.51 6.59
CA GLY A 186 19.58 -10.49 5.52
C GLY A 186 19.53 -9.82 4.15
N ILE A 187 20.01 -10.55 3.16
CA ILE A 187 19.92 -10.21 1.76
C ILE A 187 19.10 -11.31 1.09
N VAL A 188 17.96 -10.93 0.50
CA VAL A 188 17.06 -11.86 -0.17
C VAL A 188 17.34 -11.92 -1.67
N GLU A 189 17.20 -13.09 -2.27
CA GLU A 189 17.26 -13.26 -3.71
C GLU A 189 16.18 -12.43 -4.40
N MET A 190 16.47 -11.90 -5.59
CA MET A 190 15.47 -11.27 -6.44
C MET A 190 14.65 -12.32 -7.21
N THR A 191 14.02 -13.24 -6.46
CA THR A 191 13.09 -14.24 -6.99
C THR A 191 11.89 -14.39 -6.06
N GLY A 192 10.74 -14.75 -6.63
CA GLY A 192 9.50 -14.91 -5.86
C GLY A 192 9.18 -13.65 -5.04
N PRO A 193 8.95 -13.76 -3.72
CA PRO A 193 8.65 -12.61 -2.86
C PRO A 193 9.71 -11.51 -2.84
N GLY A 194 10.99 -11.82 -3.11
CA GLY A 194 12.07 -10.83 -3.14
C GLY A 194 12.11 -9.96 -4.41
N ALA A 195 11.24 -10.26 -5.38
CA ALA A 195 11.07 -9.49 -6.63
C ALA A 195 9.58 -9.32 -6.98
N ASP A 196 8.70 -9.29 -5.98
CA ASP A 196 7.25 -9.24 -6.17
C ASP A 196 6.79 -7.86 -6.68
N PRO A 197 6.30 -7.74 -7.94
CA PRO A 197 5.82 -6.48 -8.48
C PRO A 197 4.52 -6.01 -7.80
N GLY A 198 3.77 -6.92 -7.16
CA GLY A 198 2.54 -6.59 -6.43
C GLY A 198 2.78 -5.84 -5.13
N LEU A 199 4.03 -5.77 -4.65
CA LEU A 199 4.43 -4.91 -3.54
C LEU A 199 4.68 -3.47 -3.97
N VAL A 200 4.66 -3.15 -5.26
CA VAL A 200 4.76 -1.77 -5.74
C VAL A 200 3.34 -1.21 -5.90
N PRO A 201 2.91 -0.24 -5.10
CA PRO A 201 1.56 0.29 -5.18
C PRO A 201 1.39 1.13 -6.45
N ASP A 202 0.17 1.15 -6.98
CA ASP A 202 -0.22 2.04 -8.08
C ASP A 202 -0.16 3.49 -7.59
N PHE A 203 0.90 4.21 -7.97
CA PHE A 203 1.00 5.66 -7.81
C PHE A 203 0.53 6.33 -9.10
N GLU A 204 -0.65 6.95 -9.05
CA GLU A 204 -1.17 7.79 -10.13
C GLU A 204 -0.20 8.94 -10.39
N GLY A 205 0.23 9.09 -11.64
CA GLY A 205 1.30 10.00 -12.05
C GLY A 205 2.72 9.44 -11.90
N ILE A 206 2.95 8.19 -11.49
CA ILE A 206 4.29 7.56 -11.46
C ILE A 206 4.25 6.20 -12.15
N THR A 207 3.42 5.29 -11.67
CA THR A 207 3.35 3.89 -12.13
C THR A 207 2.54 3.70 -13.41
N ASP A 208 1.68 4.66 -13.75
CA ASP A 208 0.94 4.75 -15.01
C ASP A 208 1.75 5.44 -16.13
N ALA A 209 2.83 6.12 -15.75
CA ALA A 209 3.72 6.80 -16.67
C ALA A 209 4.68 5.83 -17.37
N LYS A 210 4.73 5.88 -18.70
CA LYS A 210 5.59 5.00 -19.52
C LYS A 210 7.08 5.33 -19.41
N ARG A 211 7.43 6.51 -18.89
CA ARG A 211 8.80 6.99 -18.71
C ARG A 211 8.89 7.80 -17.42
N ILE A 212 10.07 7.78 -16.80
CA ILE A 212 10.38 8.55 -15.59
C ILE A 212 10.15 10.05 -15.80
N GLY A 213 10.44 10.58 -17.00
CA GLY A 213 10.21 11.99 -17.33
C GLY A 213 8.73 12.40 -17.46
N ASP A 214 7.81 11.43 -17.49
CA ASP A 214 6.37 11.69 -17.57
C ASP A 214 5.71 11.70 -16.17
N TRP A 215 6.50 11.53 -15.10
CA TRP A 215 5.99 11.48 -13.74
C TRP A 215 5.36 12.81 -13.30
N HIS A 216 4.11 12.77 -12.84
CA HIS A 216 3.35 13.85 -12.18
C HIS A 216 2.92 13.42 -10.77
N PRO A 217 3.88 13.25 -9.84
CA PRO A 217 3.58 12.75 -8.51
C PRO A 217 2.73 13.75 -7.71
N PRO A 218 1.78 13.28 -6.88
CA PRO A 218 0.99 14.14 -6.00
C PRO A 218 1.79 14.67 -4.78
N PHE A 219 3.11 14.43 -4.76
CA PHE A 219 4.05 14.81 -3.71
C PHE A 219 5.36 15.34 -4.33
N PRO A 220 6.15 16.12 -3.58
CA PRO A 220 7.42 16.65 -4.08
C PRO A 220 8.38 15.51 -4.46
N LEU A 221 8.85 15.52 -5.71
CA LEU A 221 9.79 14.54 -6.23
C LEU A 221 10.96 15.29 -6.90
N ASP A 222 12.18 14.88 -6.58
CA ASP A 222 13.43 15.40 -7.11
C ASP A 222 13.94 14.44 -8.18
N LEU A 223 13.60 14.73 -9.43
CA LEU A 223 13.99 13.93 -10.60
C LEU A 223 15.46 14.15 -11.02
N THR A 224 16.23 14.95 -10.28
CA THR A 224 17.62 15.27 -10.61
C THR A 224 18.65 14.41 -9.86
N ARG A 225 18.18 13.55 -8.96
CA ARG A 225 19.02 12.61 -8.19
C ARG A 225 19.25 11.30 -8.93
#